data_AF-A0A6A4I7U8-F1
#
_entry.id   AF-A0A6A4I7U8-F1
#
_cell.length_a   1.000
_cell.length_b   1.000
_cell.length_c   1.000
_cell.angle_alpha   90.00
_cell.angle_beta   90.00
_cell.angle_gamma   90.00
#
_symmetry.space_group_name_H-M   'P 1'
#
loop_
_entity.id
_entity.type
_entity.pdbx_description
1 polymer ?
#
loop_
_entity_poly.entity_id
_entity_poly.type
_entity_poly.pdbx_seq_one_letter_code
_entity_poly.pdbx_strand_id
1 'polypeptide(L)'
;MDASSQSRSGIHRLPDKILSSIFLNAINECDDSAEVAFLPLTLSHTSSRWREVCVSTSFLWTSIYMSLPYRHNQSTIQNQLVYLRTWISRSDSSPLNIHLDFRDPEWDWNEETHRFTSTWASQIFSIILPHANRWKHIEFIADTWAPIHVFLAASAANSSESLQLLESMALSRCNAYFARKGELFKPVSLREPVPLFGGARLPSLRGLSLAGVHH
;
A
#
# COMPACT_ATOMS: atom_id res chain seq x y z
N MET A 1 -43.05 -15.79 -35.38
CA MET A 1 -42.57 -14.69 -34.51
C MET A 1 -41.27 -15.16 -33.91
N ASP A 2 -40.18 -14.79 -34.58
CA ASP A 2 -38.84 -15.31 -34.34
C ASP A 2 -38.21 -14.73 -33.08
N ALA A 3 -37.64 -15.63 -32.29
CA ALA A 3 -36.79 -15.30 -31.16
C ALA A 3 -35.46 -14.75 -31.68
N SER A 4 -35.20 -13.47 -31.43
CA SER A 4 -33.94 -12.81 -31.72
C SER A 4 -32.84 -13.38 -30.83
N SER A 5 -31.98 -14.21 -31.41
CA SER A 5 -30.76 -14.71 -30.81
C SER A 5 -29.75 -13.56 -30.66
N GLN A 6 -29.81 -12.85 -29.52
CA GLN A 6 -28.75 -11.94 -29.13
C GLN A 6 -27.42 -12.71 -29.06
N SER A 7 -26.57 -12.48 -30.05
CA SER A 7 -25.18 -12.92 -30.06
C SER A 7 -24.46 -12.37 -28.84
N ARG A 8 -24.41 -13.15 -27.75
CA ARG A 8 -23.54 -12.85 -26.60
C ARG A 8 -22.12 -12.66 -27.13
N SER A 9 -21.57 -11.45 -26.98
CA SER A 9 -20.27 -11.03 -27.51
C SER A 9 -19.17 -12.04 -27.19
N GLY A 10 -18.17 -12.17 -28.06
CA GLY A 10 -17.12 -13.20 -27.98
C GLY A 10 -16.39 -13.26 -26.63
N ILE A 11 -16.30 -12.14 -25.93
CA ILE A 11 -15.65 -12.04 -24.62
C ILE A 11 -16.37 -12.87 -23.54
N HIS A 12 -17.70 -13.05 -23.66
CA HIS A 12 -18.47 -13.87 -22.72
C HIS A 12 -18.28 -15.38 -22.93
N ARG A 13 -17.59 -15.80 -24.00
CA ARG A 13 -17.30 -17.21 -24.31
C ARG A 13 -15.88 -17.65 -23.93
N LEU A 14 -15.00 -16.71 -23.60
CA LEU A 14 -13.65 -17.04 -23.13
C LEU A 14 -13.73 -17.88 -21.85
N PRO A 15 -12.85 -18.85 -21.61
CA PRO A 15 -12.72 -19.50 -20.31
C PRO A 15 -12.25 -18.52 -19.22
N ASP A 16 -12.59 -18.76 -17.95
CA ASP A 16 -12.20 -17.90 -16.83
C ASP A 16 -10.68 -17.77 -16.69
N LYS A 17 -9.92 -18.85 -16.98
CA LYS A 17 -8.45 -18.83 -17.01
C LYS A 17 -7.89 -17.84 -18.03
N ILE A 18 -8.52 -17.74 -19.21
CA ILE A 18 -8.08 -16.79 -20.24
C ILE A 18 -8.42 -15.37 -19.80
N LEU A 19 -9.59 -15.18 -19.21
CA LEU A 19 -10.01 -13.88 -18.70
C LEU A 19 -9.10 -13.39 -17.56
N SER A 20 -8.74 -14.25 -16.61
CA SER A 20 -7.78 -13.90 -15.56
C SER A 20 -6.39 -13.61 -16.12
N SER A 21 -5.94 -14.35 -17.14
CA SER A 21 -4.68 -14.07 -17.83
C SER A 21 -4.70 -12.69 -18.48
N ILE A 22 -5.80 -12.30 -19.12
CA ILE A 22 -5.95 -10.96 -19.72
C ILE A 22 -5.85 -9.88 -18.63
N PHE A 23 -6.54 -10.06 -17.50
CA PHE A 23 -6.51 -9.10 -16.39
C PHE A 23 -5.11 -8.95 -15.78
N LEU A 24 -4.39 -10.06 -15.63
CA LEU A 24 -3.02 -10.06 -15.12
C LEU A 24 -2.06 -9.36 -16.08
N ASN A 25 -2.22 -9.56 -17.40
CA ASN A 25 -1.41 -8.84 -18.38
C ASN A 25 -1.71 -7.33 -18.35
N ALA A 26 -2.98 -6.94 -18.19
CA ALA A 26 -3.34 -5.52 -18.07
C ALA A 26 -2.70 -4.84 -16.84
N ILE A 27 -2.52 -5.57 -15.73
CA ILE A 27 -1.75 -5.09 -14.57
C ILE A 27 -0.26 -4.94 -14.91
N ASN A 28 0.33 -5.95 -15.57
CA ASN A 28 1.77 -5.97 -15.84
C ASN A 28 2.22 -4.93 -16.88
N GLU A 29 1.33 -4.52 -17.79
CA GLU A 29 1.60 -3.50 -18.81
C GLU A 29 1.37 -2.06 -18.31
N CYS A 30 0.80 -1.89 -17.11
CA CYS A 30 0.52 -0.58 -16.54
C CYS A 30 1.67 -0.14 -15.64
N ASP A 31 2.32 0.98 -16.00
CA ASP A 31 3.45 1.54 -15.25
C ASP A 31 3.02 2.39 -14.03
N ASP A 32 1.74 2.79 -13.96
CA ASP A 32 1.21 3.60 -12.86
C ASP A 32 0.75 2.72 -11.69
N SER A 33 1.43 2.83 -10.55
CA SER A 33 1.17 2.02 -9.36
C SER A 33 -0.22 2.26 -8.76
N ALA A 34 -0.76 3.47 -8.87
CA ALA A 34 -2.11 3.79 -8.40
C ALA A 34 -3.14 3.14 -9.32
N GLU A 35 -2.98 3.27 -10.64
CA GLU A 35 -3.88 2.64 -11.61
C GLU A 35 -3.90 1.12 -11.46
N VAL A 36 -2.73 0.48 -11.38
CA VAL A 36 -2.59 -0.96 -11.12
C VAL A 36 -3.36 -1.39 -9.86
N ALA A 37 -3.22 -0.64 -8.77
CA ALA A 37 -3.85 -1.00 -7.49
C ALA A 37 -5.39 -0.96 -7.55
N PHE A 38 -5.98 -0.10 -8.39
CA PHE A 38 -7.44 0.04 -8.53
C PHE A 38 -8.04 -0.74 -9.71
N LEU A 39 -7.22 -1.21 -10.66
CA LEU A 39 -7.68 -1.96 -11.83
C LEU A 39 -8.59 -3.16 -11.49
N PRO A 40 -8.33 -3.98 -10.43
CA PRO A 40 -9.22 -5.08 -10.06
C PRO A 40 -10.65 -4.62 -9.71
N LEU A 41 -10.79 -3.43 -9.10
CA LEU A 41 -12.11 -2.85 -8.86
C LEU A 41 -12.79 -2.53 -10.18
N THR A 42 -12.12 -1.76 -11.06
CA THR A 42 -12.66 -1.36 -12.36
C THR A 42 -13.13 -2.58 -13.17
N LEU A 43 -12.31 -3.63 -13.23
CA LEU A 43 -12.66 -4.88 -13.90
C LEU A 43 -13.87 -5.57 -13.27
N SER A 44 -13.95 -5.60 -11.93
CA SER A 44 -15.04 -6.25 -11.18
C SER A 44 -16.41 -5.54 -11.28
N HIS A 45 -16.44 -4.32 -11.83
CA HIS A 45 -17.67 -3.55 -12.05
C HIS A 45 -18.29 -3.75 -13.44
N THR A 46 -17.60 -4.41 -14.36
CA THR A 46 -18.07 -4.60 -15.75
C THR A 46 -19.22 -5.61 -15.88
N SER A 47 -19.13 -6.76 -15.20
CA SER A 47 -20.14 -7.83 -15.20
C SER A 47 -19.98 -8.73 -13.97
N SER A 48 -21.03 -9.49 -13.62
CA SER A 48 -20.98 -10.47 -12.53
C SER A 48 -19.88 -11.51 -12.74
N ARG A 49 -19.73 -12.00 -13.97
CA ARG A 49 -18.69 -12.97 -14.32
C ARG A 49 -17.28 -12.40 -14.14
N TRP A 50 -17.04 -11.16 -14.56
CA TRP A 50 -15.73 -10.51 -14.37
C TRP A 50 -15.42 -10.31 -12.90
N ARG A 51 -16.44 -9.97 -12.09
CA ARG A 51 -16.30 -9.90 -10.64
C ARG A 51 -15.87 -11.23 -10.03
N GLU A 52 -16.53 -12.33 -10.40
CA GLU A 52 -16.18 -13.68 -9.91
C GLU A 52 -14.74 -14.05 -10.28
N VAL A 53 -14.32 -13.78 -11.52
CA VAL A 53 -12.94 -14.01 -11.97
C VAL A 53 -11.96 -13.10 -11.22
N CYS A 54 -12.27 -11.83 -11.01
CA CYS A 54 -11.41 -10.93 -10.24
C CYS A 54 -11.25 -11.41 -8.80
N VAL A 55 -12.35 -11.75 -8.12
CA VAL A 55 -12.34 -12.19 -6.72
C VAL A 55 -11.61 -13.53 -6.54
N SER A 56 -11.71 -14.44 -7.50
CA SER A 56 -11.00 -15.73 -7.48
C SER A 56 -9.54 -15.67 -7.91
N THR A 57 -9.07 -14.54 -8.45
CA THR A 57 -7.68 -14.36 -8.89
C THR A 57 -6.91 -13.49 -7.90
N SER A 58 -6.36 -14.11 -6.85
CA SER A 58 -5.69 -13.41 -5.74
C SER A 58 -4.57 -12.47 -6.17
N PHE A 59 -3.80 -12.84 -7.21
CA PHE A 59 -2.68 -12.02 -7.67
C PHE A 59 -3.10 -10.62 -8.15
N LEU A 60 -4.34 -10.44 -8.61
CA LEU A 60 -4.86 -9.11 -8.99
C LEU A 60 -4.88 -8.14 -7.80
N TRP A 61 -4.96 -8.64 -6.56
CA TRP A 61 -5.11 -7.84 -5.34
C TRP A 61 -3.79 -7.59 -4.61
N THR A 62 -2.65 -7.88 -5.25
CA THR A 62 -1.32 -7.82 -4.62
C THR A 62 -0.75 -6.41 -4.50
N SER A 63 -1.20 -5.49 -5.35
CA SER A 63 -0.78 -4.09 -5.34
C SER A 63 -1.72 -3.25 -4.48
N ILE A 64 -1.19 -2.66 -3.42
CA ILE A 64 -1.90 -1.80 -2.49
C ILE A 64 -1.36 -0.39 -2.63
N TYR A 65 -2.24 0.54 -3.00
CA TYR A 65 -1.94 1.97 -3.04
C TYR A 65 -2.85 2.70 -2.06
N MET A 66 -2.27 3.54 -1.20
CA MET A 66 -3.04 4.45 -0.35
C MET A 66 -2.41 5.84 -0.36
N SER A 67 -3.27 6.85 -0.40
CA SER A 67 -2.87 8.25 -0.35
C SER A 67 -3.87 9.10 0.42
N LEU A 68 -3.51 10.36 0.66
CA LEU A 68 -4.43 11.31 1.27
C LEU A 68 -5.70 11.46 0.43
N PRO A 69 -6.89 11.28 1.03
CA PRO A 69 -8.13 11.46 0.29
C PRO A 69 -8.35 12.94 -0.01
N TYR A 70 -8.95 13.21 -1.17
CA TYR A 70 -9.38 14.56 -1.53
C TYR A 70 -10.32 15.18 -0.47
N ARG A 71 -11.27 14.39 0.03
CA ARG A 71 -12.11 14.76 1.18
C ARG A 71 -11.57 14.13 2.45
N HIS A 72 -11.02 14.95 3.34
CA HIS A 72 -10.50 14.49 4.61
C HIS A 72 -11.59 14.50 5.69
N ASN A 73 -12.31 13.38 5.82
CA ASN A 73 -13.31 13.17 6.87
C ASN A 73 -13.29 11.72 7.35
N GLN A 74 -13.94 11.49 8.49
CA GLN A 74 -13.91 10.19 9.16
C GLN A 74 -14.46 9.05 8.29
N SER A 75 -15.53 9.29 7.52
CA SER A 75 -16.11 8.23 6.67
C SER A 75 -15.17 7.83 5.53
N THR A 76 -14.44 8.79 4.95
CA THR A 76 -13.48 8.51 3.87
C THR A 76 -12.28 7.72 4.40
N ILE A 77 -11.78 8.05 5.60
CA ILE A 77 -10.74 7.28 6.28
C ILE A 77 -11.22 5.83 6.53
N GLN A 78 -12.44 5.66 7.05
CA GLN A 78 -12.99 4.32 7.28
C GLN A 78 -13.13 3.52 5.98
N ASN A 79 -13.56 4.14 4.89
CA ASN A 79 -13.64 3.49 3.58
C ASN A 79 -12.27 3.02 3.10
N GLN A 80 -11.22 3.85 3.24
CA GLN A 80 -9.84 3.44 2.90
C GLN A 80 -9.36 2.25 3.75
N LEU A 81 -9.69 2.20 5.04
CA LEU A 81 -9.37 1.03 5.88
C LEU A 81 -10.15 -0.23 5.47
N VAL A 82 -11.41 -0.08 5.02
CA VAL A 82 -12.20 -1.20 4.46
C VAL A 82 -11.59 -1.70 3.15
N TYR A 83 -11.17 -0.79 2.26
CA TYR A 83 -10.46 -1.16 1.04
C TYR A 83 -9.17 -1.90 1.36
N LEU A 84 -8.35 -1.38 2.28
CA LEU A 84 -7.10 -2.02 2.69
C LEU A 84 -7.31 -3.47 3.19
N ARG A 85 -8.28 -3.68 4.09
CA ARG A 85 -8.64 -5.03 4.58
C ARG A 85 -9.11 -5.94 3.44
N THR A 86 -9.85 -5.39 2.49
CA THR A 86 -10.35 -6.15 1.33
C THR A 86 -9.19 -6.63 0.45
N TRP A 87 -8.18 -5.80 0.19
CA TRP A 87 -7.00 -6.18 -0.61
C TRP A 87 -6.17 -7.24 0.11
N ILE A 88 -5.92 -7.04 1.40
CA ILE A 88 -5.20 -8.02 2.22
C ILE A 88 -5.93 -9.38 2.21
N SER A 89 -7.26 -9.38 2.36
CA SER A 89 -8.06 -10.60 2.34
C SER A 89 -8.05 -11.28 0.97
N ARG A 90 -8.21 -10.53 -0.12
CA ARG A 90 -8.31 -11.12 -1.47
C ARG A 90 -6.98 -11.56 -2.06
N SER A 91 -5.88 -10.92 -1.66
CA SER A 91 -4.53 -11.31 -2.06
C SER A 91 -4.08 -12.64 -1.43
N ASP A 92 -4.80 -13.13 -0.41
CA ASP A 92 -4.62 -14.43 0.23
C ASP A 92 -3.19 -14.69 0.74
N SER A 93 -2.40 -15.51 0.04
CA SER A 93 -1.01 -15.85 0.39
C SER A 93 0.00 -15.21 -0.57
N SER A 94 -0.48 -14.42 -1.54
CA SER A 94 0.34 -13.83 -2.60
C SER A 94 1.29 -12.76 -2.06
N PRO A 95 2.48 -12.57 -2.65
CA PRO A 95 3.38 -11.49 -2.28
C PRO A 95 2.74 -10.12 -2.49
N LEU A 96 3.00 -9.17 -1.59
CA LEU A 96 2.39 -7.84 -1.59
C LEU A 96 3.36 -6.76 -2.06
N ASN A 97 2.85 -5.83 -2.87
CA ASN A 97 3.52 -4.59 -3.26
C ASN A 97 2.72 -3.44 -2.64
N ILE A 98 3.31 -2.72 -1.70
CA ILE A 98 2.63 -1.70 -0.92
C ILE A 98 3.25 -0.33 -1.20
N HIS A 99 2.42 0.62 -1.63
CA HIS A 99 2.82 2.00 -1.83
C HIS A 99 1.88 2.93 -1.05
N LEU A 100 2.45 3.65 -0.10
CA LEU A 100 1.75 4.57 0.80
C LEU A 100 2.30 5.97 0.56
N ASP A 101 1.54 6.83 -0.11
CA ASP A 101 1.92 8.21 -0.40
C ASP A 101 0.97 9.19 0.28
N PHE A 102 1.35 9.61 1.48
CA PHE A 102 0.57 10.53 2.31
C PHE A 102 1.12 11.95 2.31
N ARG A 103 1.78 12.36 1.21
CA ARG A 103 2.14 13.75 1.01
C ARG A 103 0.90 14.60 0.83
N ASP A 104 0.87 15.76 1.47
CA ASP A 104 -0.18 16.75 1.39
C ASP A 104 0.29 17.93 0.52
N PRO A 105 -0.23 18.05 -0.72
CA PRO A 105 0.11 19.19 -1.59
C PRO A 105 -0.23 20.55 -0.99
N GLU A 106 -1.19 20.59 -0.06
CA GLU A 106 -1.69 21.80 0.59
C GLU A 106 -1.11 21.99 2.01
N TRP A 107 -0.04 21.25 2.34
CA TRP A 107 0.55 21.33 3.68
C TRP A 107 1.12 22.71 3.98
N ASP A 108 0.76 23.24 5.15
CA ASP A 108 1.21 24.53 5.69
C ASP A 108 2.52 24.44 6.48
N TRP A 109 3.22 23.30 6.43
CA TRP A 109 4.45 23.01 7.18
C TRP A 109 4.28 22.86 8.69
N ASN A 110 3.04 22.83 9.19
CA ASN A 110 2.77 22.57 10.60
C ASN A 110 2.52 21.08 10.81
N GLU A 111 3.36 20.44 11.63
CA GLU A 111 3.27 19.00 11.88
C GLU A 111 2.00 18.59 12.63
N GLU A 112 1.44 19.48 13.46
CA GLU A 112 0.29 19.20 14.32
C GLU A 112 -1.04 19.24 13.56
N THR A 113 -1.10 20.00 12.46
CA THR A 113 -2.31 20.20 11.65
C THR A 113 -2.35 19.32 10.40
N HIS A 114 -1.31 18.51 10.16
CA HIS A 114 -1.23 17.66 8.98
C HIS A 114 -2.38 16.63 8.94
N ARG A 115 -2.97 16.43 7.76
CA ARG A 115 -4.14 15.55 7.57
C ARG A 115 -3.82 14.09 7.91
N PHE A 116 -2.64 13.61 7.53
CA PHE A 116 -2.17 12.28 7.91
C PHE A 116 -1.63 12.27 9.34
N THR A 117 -2.44 11.75 10.27
CA THR A 117 -2.14 11.71 11.71
C THR A 117 -1.50 10.40 12.15
N SER A 118 -0.85 10.40 13.32
CA SER A 118 -0.31 9.19 13.96
C SER A 118 -1.38 8.15 14.26
N THR A 119 -2.59 8.58 14.64
CA THR A 119 -3.74 7.69 14.90
C THR A 119 -4.16 6.94 13.64
N TRP A 120 -4.28 7.65 12.51
CA TRP A 120 -4.63 7.03 11.25
C TRP A 120 -3.51 6.11 10.74
N ALA A 121 -2.25 6.55 10.85
CA ALA A 121 -1.09 5.70 10.56
C ALA A 121 -1.11 4.40 11.38
N SER A 122 -1.42 4.47 12.67
CA SER A 122 -1.53 3.29 13.56
C SER A 122 -2.60 2.31 13.07
N GLN A 123 -3.75 2.82 12.61
CA GLN A 123 -4.82 1.99 12.05
C GLN A 123 -4.36 1.25 10.78
N ILE A 124 -3.66 1.93 9.87
CA ILE A 124 -3.11 1.31 8.65
C ILE A 124 -2.10 0.23 9.03
N PHE A 125 -1.13 0.55 9.88
CA PHE A 125 -0.06 -0.37 10.23
C PHE A 125 -0.54 -1.58 11.03
N SER A 126 -1.57 -1.43 11.87
CA SER A 126 -2.23 -2.57 12.52
C SER A 126 -2.84 -3.57 11.54
N ILE A 127 -3.18 -3.13 10.32
CA ILE A 127 -3.75 -3.99 9.28
C ILE A 127 -2.64 -4.65 8.46
N ILE A 128 -1.59 -3.92 8.05
CA ILE A 128 -0.61 -4.44 7.10
C ILE A 128 0.56 -5.19 7.75
N LEU A 129 1.03 -4.78 8.92
CA LEU A 129 2.22 -5.37 9.57
C LEU A 129 2.07 -6.84 9.94
N PRO A 130 0.88 -7.34 10.37
CA PRO A 130 0.68 -8.78 10.56
C PRO A 130 0.98 -9.63 9.32
N HIS A 131 0.98 -9.02 8.14
CA HIS A 131 1.26 -9.67 6.86
C HIS A 131 2.65 -9.33 6.29
N ALA A 132 3.55 -8.75 7.10
CA ALA A 132 4.89 -8.34 6.65
C ALA A 132 5.72 -9.46 6.01
N ASN A 133 5.52 -10.71 6.43
CA ASN A 133 6.19 -11.88 5.83
C ASN A 133 5.86 -12.09 4.35
N ARG A 134 4.76 -11.52 3.86
CA ARG A 134 4.34 -11.55 2.46
C ARG A 134 4.82 -10.35 1.65
N TRP A 135 5.42 -9.34 2.28
CA TRP A 135 5.80 -8.13 1.56
C TRP A 135 6.96 -8.40 0.63
N LYS A 136 6.81 -7.97 -0.62
CA LYS A 136 7.87 -7.97 -1.63
C LYS A 136 8.49 -6.59 -1.76
N HIS A 137 7.64 -5.57 -1.87
CA HIS A 137 8.03 -4.18 -1.95
C HIS A 137 7.17 -3.35 -0.99
N ILE A 138 7.79 -2.46 -0.22
CA ILE A 138 7.08 -1.43 0.53
C ILE A 138 7.73 -0.06 0.34
N GLU A 139 6.92 0.91 -0.03
CA GLU A 139 7.28 2.31 -0.05
C GLU A 139 6.30 3.10 0.82
N PHE A 140 6.84 3.85 1.78
CA PHE A 140 6.07 4.71 2.65
C PHE A 140 6.65 6.12 2.65
N ILE A 141 5.84 7.06 2.18
CA ILE A 141 6.14 8.48 2.06
C ILE A 141 5.15 9.26 2.92
N ALA A 142 5.66 10.14 3.77
CA ALA A 142 4.88 11.09 4.55
C ALA A 142 5.63 12.42 4.69
N ASP A 143 4.92 13.50 5.01
CA ASP A 143 5.54 14.81 5.23
C ASP A 143 6.02 15.01 6.67
N THR A 144 5.29 14.43 7.64
CA THR A 144 5.54 14.61 9.08
C THR A 144 6.26 13.41 9.69
N TRP A 145 6.93 13.64 10.82
CA TRP A 145 7.67 12.58 11.50
C TRP A 145 6.78 11.61 12.27
N ALA A 146 5.65 12.06 12.82
CA ALA A 146 4.83 11.23 13.69
C ALA A 146 4.35 9.91 13.03
N PRO A 147 3.85 9.88 11.78
CA PRO A 147 3.50 8.64 11.10
C PRO A 147 4.68 7.70 10.83
N ILE A 148 5.86 8.27 10.51
CA ILE A 148 7.10 7.51 10.32
C ILE A 148 7.50 6.82 11.61
N HIS A 149 7.47 7.54 12.73
CA HIS A 149 7.77 6.96 14.04
C HIS A 149 6.80 5.84 14.41
N VAL A 150 5.49 6.01 14.13
CA VAL A 150 4.50 4.93 14.35
C VAL A 150 4.86 3.69 13.53
N PHE A 151 5.24 3.84 12.26
CA PHE A 151 5.68 2.72 11.45
C PHE A 151 6.89 2.01 12.06
N LEU A 152 7.92 2.76 12.45
CA LEU A 152 9.13 2.22 13.05
C LEU A 152 8.81 1.44 14.33
N ALA A 153 8.11 2.07 15.27
CA ALA A 153 7.73 1.46 16.54
C ALA A 153 6.85 0.22 16.36
N ALA A 154 5.85 0.28 15.48
CA ALA A 154 4.97 -0.84 15.21
C ALA A 154 5.71 -1.98 14.49
N SER A 155 6.61 -1.67 13.56
CA SER A 155 7.42 -2.68 12.86
C SER A 155 8.35 -3.40 13.84
N ALA A 156 8.96 -2.68 14.78
CA ALA A 156 9.81 -3.25 15.81
C ALA A 156 9.02 -4.19 16.74
N ALA A 157 7.79 -3.82 17.10
CA ALA A 157 6.90 -4.65 17.91
C ALA A 157 6.38 -5.89 17.15
N ASN A 158 6.16 -5.78 15.83
CA ASN A 158 5.72 -6.89 14.97
C ASN A 158 6.92 -7.67 14.40
N SER A 159 7.90 -7.96 15.25
CA SER A 159 9.11 -8.67 14.81
C SER A 159 8.77 -10.09 14.32
N SER A 160 9.18 -10.38 13.09
CA SER A 160 9.28 -11.74 12.56
C SER A 160 10.75 -12.14 12.55
N GLU A 161 11.07 -13.42 12.70
CA GLU A 161 12.48 -13.87 12.68
C GLU A 161 13.19 -13.54 11.34
N SER A 162 12.42 -13.49 10.25
CA SER A 162 12.93 -13.23 8.91
C SER A 162 11.81 -12.78 7.97
N LEU A 163 12.04 -11.72 7.18
CA LEU A 163 11.17 -11.34 6.07
C LEU A 163 11.79 -11.83 4.76
N GLN A 164 11.45 -13.06 4.37
CA GLN A 164 12.11 -13.75 3.26
C GLN A 164 11.75 -13.20 1.88
N LEU A 165 10.59 -12.57 1.74
CA LEU A 165 10.10 -12.07 0.46
C LEU A 165 10.45 -10.60 0.22
N LEU A 166 10.89 -9.86 1.24
CA LEU A 166 11.13 -8.43 1.12
C LEU A 166 12.36 -8.17 0.25
N GLU A 167 12.14 -7.62 -0.93
CA GLU A 167 13.16 -7.30 -1.93
C GLU A 167 13.52 -5.82 -1.92
N SER A 168 12.55 -4.93 -1.69
CA SER A 168 12.81 -3.50 -1.56
C SER A 168 11.98 -2.82 -0.47
N MET A 169 12.60 -1.83 0.16
CA MET A 169 11.97 -0.99 1.16
C MET A 169 12.40 0.47 0.97
N ALA A 170 11.43 1.37 0.94
CA ALA A 170 11.65 2.81 0.94
C ALA A 170 10.82 3.46 2.04
N LEU A 171 11.47 4.28 2.87
CA LEU A 171 10.84 5.06 3.92
C LEU A 171 11.33 6.50 3.81
N SER A 172 10.43 7.41 3.48
CA SER A 172 10.76 8.80 3.18
C SER A 172 9.90 9.77 3.98
N ARG A 173 10.56 10.67 4.72
CA ARG A 173 9.96 11.91 5.21
C ARG A 173 10.32 13.03 4.24
N CYS A 174 9.35 13.49 3.46
CA CYS A 174 9.56 14.50 2.42
C CYS A 174 9.61 15.93 2.99
N ASN A 175 10.70 16.28 3.68
CA ASN A 175 10.99 17.69 3.94
C ASN A 175 12.49 18.00 4.03
N ALA A 176 12.99 18.81 3.09
CA ALA A 176 14.39 19.25 3.02
C ALA A 176 14.80 20.27 4.10
N TYR A 177 13.86 20.93 4.78
CA TYR A 177 14.17 21.95 5.79
C TYR A 177 14.74 21.36 7.08
N PHE A 178 14.35 20.13 7.44
CA PHE A 178 14.85 19.43 8.64
C PHE A 178 16.13 18.63 8.42
N ALA A 179 16.62 18.57 7.18
CA ALA A 179 17.87 17.92 6.79
C ALA A 179 19.01 18.91 6.48
N ARG A 180 18.90 20.17 6.96
CA ARG A 180 19.99 21.15 6.82
C ARG A 180 21.16 20.77 7.73
N LYS A 181 22.38 20.80 7.18
CA LYS A 181 23.63 20.52 7.89
C LYS A 181 23.74 21.41 9.15
N GLY A 182 23.65 20.82 10.34
CA GLY A 182 23.75 21.51 11.62
C GLY A 182 22.45 21.60 12.44
N GLU A 183 21.30 21.22 11.86
CA GLU A 183 20.03 21.13 12.63
C GLU A 183 20.01 19.88 13.51
N LEU A 184 19.46 20.01 14.72
CA LEU A 184 19.23 18.90 15.64
C LEU A 184 17.95 18.15 15.25
N PHE A 185 17.89 16.85 15.53
CA PHE A 185 16.67 16.06 15.32
C PHE A 185 15.48 16.73 15.97
N LYS A 186 14.41 16.89 15.21
CA LYS A 186 13.12 17.31 15.73
C LYS A 186 12.03 16.36 15.23
N PRO A 187 11.15 15.91 16.14
CA PRO A 187 11.10 16.21 17.58
C PRO A 187 12.10 15.41 18.44
N VAL A 188 12.78 16.07 19.40
CA VAL A 188 13.84 15.48 20.25
C VAL A 188 13.38 14.23 21.02
N SER A 189 12.10 14.16 21.37
CA SER A 189 11.51 13.04 22.12
C SER A 189 11.54 11.70 21.40
N LEU A 190 11.79 11.67 20.08
CA LEU A 190 11.73 10.47 19.25
C LEU A 190 13.09 10.08 18.66
N ARG A 191 14.19 10.57 19.27
CA ARG A 191 15.55 10.50 18.73
C ARG A 191 16.18 9.11 18.81
N GLU A 192 15.67 8.26 19.69
CA GLU A 192 16.24 6.93 19.91
C GLU A 192 16.10 6.06 18.64
N PRO A 193 17.16 5.38 18.21
CA PRO A 193 17.12 4.54 17.03
C PRO A 193 16.21 3.34 17.27
N VAL A 194 15.20 3.16 16.40
CA VAL A 194 14.30 2.02 16.44
C VAL A 194 14.77 0.97 15.43
N PRO A 195 15.11 -0.26 15.85
CA PRO A 195 15.52 -1.30 14.93
C PRO A 195 14.35 -1.67 14.01
N LEU A 196 14.54 -1.49 12.69
CA LEU A 196 13.56 -1.90 11.69
C LEU A 196 13.22 -3.38 11.86
N PHE A 197 11.92 -3.68 11.96
CA PHE A 197 11.40 -5.03 12.18
C PHE A 197 12.02 -5.77 13.39
N GLY A 198 12.49 -5.04 14.40
CA GLY A 198 13.08 -5.63 15.60
C GLY A 198 14.39 -6.36 15.33
N GLY A 199 15.06 -6.05 14.21
CA GLY A 199 16.29 -6.74 13.79
C GLY A 199 16.05 -8.04 13.01
N ALA A 200 14.88 -8.20 12.40
CA ALA A 200 14.57 -9.33 11.53
C ALA A 200 15.63 -9.53 10.43
N ARG A 201 15.87 -10.79 10.05
CA ARG A 201 16.72 -11.11 8.89
C ARG A 201 16.00 -10.75 7.59
N LEU A 202 16.67 -10.05 6.68
CA LEU A 202 16.11 -9.61 5.40
C LEU A 202 16.93 -10.20 4.23
N PRO A 203 16.91 -11.53 4.01
CA PRO A 203 17.85 -12.21 3.11
C PRO A 203 17.68 -11.85 1.62
N SER A 204 16.47 -11.41 1.23
CA SER A 204 16.15 -11.06 -0.15
C SER A 204 16.25 -9.55 -0.42
N LEU A 205 16.53 -8.74 0.60
CA LEU A 205 16.54 -7.29 0.49
C LEU A 205 17.70 -6.84 -0.40
N ARG A 206 17.36 -6.14 -1.47
CA ARG A 206 18.30 -5.62 -2.47
C ARG A 206 18.22 -4.10 -2.60
N GLY A 207 17.08 -3.51 -2.25
CA GLY A 207 16.87 -2.06 -2.25
C GLY A 207 16.46 -1.56 -0.87
N LEU A 208 17.23 -0.62 -0.31
CA LEU A 208 16.86 0.11 0.90
C LEU A 208 17.06 1.60 0.67
N SER A 209 16.00 2.38 0.86
CA SER A 209 16.05 3.84 0.82
C SER A 209 15.45 4.40 2.09
N LEU A 210 16.23 5.19 2.83
CA LEU A 210 15.80 5.88 4.03
C LEU A 210 16.11 7.37 3.82
N ALA A 211 15.09 8.22 3.76
CA ALA A 211 15.27 9.64 3.49
C ALA A 211 14.56 10.49 4.55
N GLY A 212 15.28 11.32 5.29
CA GLY A 212 14.69 12.15 6.35
C GLY A 212 14.15 11.35 7.55
N VAL A 213 14.55 10.07 7.67
CA VAL A 213 14.02 9.13 8.67
C VAL A 213 15.03 8.55 9.66
N HIS A 214 16.26 9.03 9.61
CA HIS A 214 17.37 8.59 10.46
C HIS A 214 18.22 9.78 10.87
N HIS A 215 18.92 9.65 12.01
CA HIS A 215 19.97 10.55 12.47
C HIS A 215 21.35 9.93 12.31
#